data_AF-A0A9X2GKX5-F1
#
_entry.id   AF-A0A9X2GKX5-F1
#
_cell.length_a   1.000
_cell.length_b   1.000
_cell.length_c   1.000
_cell.angle_alpha   90.00
_cell.angle_beta   90.00
_cell.angle_gamma   90.00
#
_symmetry.space_group_name_H-M   'P 1'
#
loop_
_entity.id
_entity.type
_entity.pdbx_description
1 polymer ?
#
loop_
_entity_poly.entity_id
_entity_poly.type
_entity_poly.pdbx_seq_one_letter_code
_entity_poly.pdbx_strand_id
1 'polypeptide(L)'
;MKMTWPAVATVFAAAALLTGGCADGQGGAGQAGPAAPGQTQPGPTITADDELPTEGSGDLPEATAQVGLDCKRMLKEGDFAGTAQKMGQVASGGGTDGEKAVAKVCKAAAEANQRQWRQASGTVREAEQQAEDIPAPMRPAMLRMLNESKLTAALALGDAGSAKEAWADLGELGGIPKEFLGDACSLASDPATLPECATVTSPPTTTESSPDGGSPSGEESPTNDEHSSEEPVEPTEPEPGPTDTGDPAETSGEDGSTPQEDDGPAPAES
;
A
#
# COMPACT_ATOMS: atom_id res chain seq x y z
N MET A 1 9.03 9.18 57.77
CA MET A 1 7.56 9.36 57.75
C MET A 1 7.04 8.60 56.54
N LYS A 2 6.15 7.62 56.75
CA LYS A 2 5.51 6.82 55.69
C LYS A 2 4.25 7.58 55.24
N MET A 3 4.09 7.82 53.95
CA MET A 3 2.82 8.27 53.39
C MET A 3 2.39 7.33 52.27
N THR A 4 1.25 6.70 52.56
CA THR A 4 0.49 5.69 51.85
C THR A 4 -0.28 6.28 50.67
N TRP A 5 -0.26 5.59 49.53
CA TRP A 5 -1.12 5.86 48.37
C TRP A 5 -2.51 5.23 48.59
N PRO A 6 -3.62 5.87 48.17
CA PRO A 6 -4.90 5.19 48.09
C PRO A 6 -5.10 4.54 46.73
N ALA A 7 -5.20 3.21 46.74
CA ALA A 7 -5.90 2.44 45.71
C ALA A 7 -7.41 2.68 45.87
N VAL A 8 -8.11 2.96 44.77
CA VAL A 8 -9.58 2.98 44.77
C VAL A 8 -10.08 1.83 43.93
N ALA A 9 -10.92 1.02 44.58
CA ALA A 9 -11.42 -0.26 44.16
C ALA A 9 -12.50 -0.15 43.08
N THR A 10 -12.44 -1.13 42.17
CA THR A 10 -13.46 -1.55 41.22
C THR A 10 -14.74 -1.98 41.95
N VAL A 11 -15.89 -1.44 41.56
CA VAL A 11 -17.21 -2.01 41.89
C VAL A 11 -17.89 -2.41 40.59
N PHE A 12 -17.95 -3.72 40.35
CA PHE A 12 -18.85 -4.33 39.38
C PHE A 12 -20.27 -4.32 39.94
N ALA A 13 -21.21 -3.76 39.18
CA ALA A 13 -22.63 -4.02 39.38
C ALA A 13 -23.22 -4.43 38.02
N ALA A 14 -23.42 -5.74 37.86
CA ALA A 14 -24.22 -6.31 36.80
C ALA A 14 -25.70 -6.19 37.20
N ALA A 15 -26.50 -5.57 36.35
CA ALA A 15 -27.95 -5.65 36.40
C ALA A 15 -28.47 -5.95 34.99
N ALA A 16 -28.83 -7.21 34.78
CA ALA A 16 -29.61 -7.64 33.63
C ALA A 16 -31.07 -7.27 33.88
N LEU A 17 -31.66 -6.45 33.01
CA LEU A 17 -33.11 -6.33 32.86
C LEU A 17 -33.45 -6.47 31.38
N LEU A 18 -34.13 -7.58 31.07
CA LEU A 18 -34.81 -7.88 29.83
C LEU A 18 -36.19 -7.20 29.82
N THR A 19 -36.36 -6.15 29.03
CA THR A 19 -37.67 -5.69 28.57
C THR A 19 -37.52 -5.11 27.17
N GLY A 20 -38.28 -5.64 26.20
CA GLY A 20 -38.20 -5.27 24.80
C GLY A 20 -38.75 -3.88 24.46
N GLY A 21 -38.21 -3.30 23.39
CA GLY A 21 -38.68 -2.06 22.75
C GLY A 21 -37.64 -1.57 21.75
N CYS A 22 -38.03 -1.42 20.48
CA CYS A 22 -37.18 -0.92 19.40
C CYS A 22 -36.83 0.56 19.60
N ALA A 23 -35.55 0.90 19.60
CA ALA A 23 -35.06 2.26 19.36
C ALA A 23 -33.56 2.21 19.02
N ASP A 24 -33.18 3.02 18.03
CA ASP A 24 -31.83 3.42 17.62
C ASP A 24 -30.78 3.45 18.74
N GLY A 25 -29.61 2.86 18.47
CA GLY A 25 -28.47 2.93 19.37
C GLY A 25 -27.21 2.27 18.79
N GLN A 26 -26.33 3.11 18.24
CA GLN A 26 -24.93 3.19 18.67
C GLN A 26 -24.26 1.84 19.06
N GLY A 27 -23.79 1.10 18.06
CA GLY A 27 -22.94 -0.08 18.24
C GLY A 27 -21.47 0.31 18.38
N GLY A 28 -21.02 0.54 19.61
CA GLY A 28 -19.62 0.61 19.96
C GLY A 28 -18.94 -0.77 19.98
N ALA A 29 -17.66 -0.76 19.58
CA ALA A 29 -16.60 -1.72 19.90
C ALA A 29 -17.04 -3.15 20.26
N GLY A 30 -17.34 -3.95 19.22
CA GLY A 30 -17.24 -5.40 19.34
C GLY A 30 -15.78 -5.79 19.53
N GLN A 31 -15.46 -6.30 20.71
CA GLN A 31 -14.18 -6.95 20.97
C GLN A 31 -14.04 -8.15 20.02
N ALA A 32 -13.05 -8.11 19.13
CA ALA A 32 -12.73 -9.23 18.25
C ALA A 32 -12.33 -10.42 19.12
N GLY A 33 -13.23 -11.38 19.27
CA GLY A 33 -12.93 -12.69 19.86
C GLY A 33 -11.96 -13.47 18.95
N PRO A 34 -11.26 -14.48 19.49
CA PRO A 34 -10.39 -15.33 18.70
C PRO A 34 -11.21 -16.09 17.66
N ALA A 35 -10.92 -15.78 16.38
CA ALA A 35 -11.31 -16.45 15.15
C ALA A 35 -12.61 -17.29 15.19
N ALA A 36 -13.69 -16.72 14.67
CA ALA A 36 -14.77 -17.55 14.14
C ALA A 36 -14.21 -18.45 13.01
N PRO A 37 -14.48 -19.77 13.02
CA PRO A 37 -13.97 -20.67 12.00
C PRO A 37 -14.74 -20.41 10.69
N GLY A 38 -14.08 -19.75 9.73
CA GLY A 38 -14.64 -19.52 8.40
C GLY A 38 -14.12 -18.33 7.60
N GLN A 39 -13.27 -17.45 8.14
CA GLN A 39 -12.80 -16.24 7.41
C GLN A 39 -11.27 -16.01 7.45
N THR A 40 -10.50 -17.06 7.60
CA THR A 40 -9.03 -17.02 7.50
C THR A 40 -8.54 -17.32 6.09
N GLN A 41 -9.10 -16.68 5.05
CA GLN A 41 -8.32 -16.58 3.82
C GLN A 41 -7.14 -15.67 4.13
N PRO A 42 -5.88 -16.13 4.03
CA PRO A 42 -4.74 -15.21 4.11
C PRO A 42 -4.90 -14.15 3.00
N GLY A 43 -4.64 -12.89 3.34
CA GLY A 43 -4.60 -11.79 2.38
C GLY A 43 -3.16 -11.25 2.31
N PRO A 44 -2.85 -10.37 1.35
CA PRO A 44 -1.49 -9.88 1.19
C PRO A 44 -1.11 -9.07 2.44
N THR A 45 0.15 -9.21 2.86
CA THR A 45 0.70 -8.34 3.90
C THR A 45 1.46 -7.22 3.23
N ILE A 46 0.94 -6.00 3.35
CA ILE A 46 1.57 -4.79 2.85
C ILE A 46 2.61 -4.34 3.87
N THR A 47 3.87 -4.24 3.45
CA THR A 47 4.96 -3.77 4.32
C THR A 47 5.70 -2.62 3.64
N ALA A 48 6.54 -1.92 4.39
CA ALA A 48 7.43 -0.95 3.76
C ALA A 48 8.61 -1.67 3.12
N ASP A 49 9.01 -1.23 1.93
CA ASP A 49 10.21 -1.72 1.26
C ASP A 49 11.42 -1.69 2.21
N ASP A 50 12.24 -2.74 2.18
CA ASP A 50 13.41 -2.85 3.06
C ASP A 50 14.42 -1.72 2.77
N GLU A 51 14.44 -1.19 1.54
CA GLU A 51 15.31 -0.12 1.03
C GLU A 51 14.91 1.31 1.45
N LEU A 52 14.01 1.48 2.43
CA LEU A 52 13.72 2.83 2.93
C LEU A 52 15.02 3.54 3.38
N PRO A 53 15.21 4.81 2.97
CA PRO A 53 16.37 5.59 3.36
C PRO A 53 16.50 5.68 4.87
N THR A 54 17.73 5.62 5.36
CA THR A 54 18.04 5.85 6.78
C THR A 54 18.02 7.34 7.12
N GLU A 55 17.95 7.66 8.41
CA GLU A 55 18.05 9.03 8.92
C GLU A 55 19.27 9.78 8.34
N GLY A 56 19.07 11.04 7.93
CA GLY A 56 20.14 11.91 7.41
C GLY A 56 20.63 11.60 5.99
N SER A 57 19.91 10.80 5.21
CA SER A 57 20.24 10.55 3.81
C SER A 57 19.74 11.68 2.90
N GLY A 58 20.68 12.50 2.39
CA GLY A 58 20.38 13.62 1.51
C GLY A 58 19.52 14.69 2.19
N ASP A 59 18.54 15.24 1.48
CA ASP A 59 17.61 16.26 1.97
C ASP A 59 16.45 15.69 2.82
N LEU A 60 16.55 14.44 3.27
CA LEU A 60 15.49 13.81 4.07
C LEU A 60 15.54 14.28 5.54
N PRO A 61 14.47 14.93 6.05
CA PRO A 61 14.41 15.30 7.46
C PRO A 61 14.44 14.06 8.36
N GLU A 62 15.25 14.10 9.41
CA GLU A 62 15.42 12.99 10.37
C GLU A 62 14.09 12.51 10.94
N ALA A 63 13.23 13.44 11.35
CA ALA A 63 11.93 13.10 11.92
C ALA A 63 11.00 12.40 10.89
N THR A 64 11.04 12.80 9.61
CA THR A 64 10.30 12.11 8.54
C THR A 64 10.86 10.71 8.26
N ALA A 65 12.19 10.56 8.25
CA ALA A 65 12.84 9.26 8.13
C ALA A 65 12.40 8.33 9.27
N GLN A 66 12.38 8.84 10.51
CA GLN A 66 11.99 8.08 11.69
C GLN A 66 10.53 7.62 11.64
N VAL A 67 9.60 8.45 11.11
CA VAL A 67 8.21 8.02 10.87
C VAL A 67 8.17 6.83 9.90
N GLY A 68 8.93 6.88 8.80
CA GLY A 68 9.04 5.78 7.84
C GLY A 68 9.65 4.51 8.44
N LEU A 69 10.72 4.63 9.23
CA LEU A 69 11.37 3.51 9.89
C LEU A 69 10.48 2.87 10.97
N ASP A 70 9.76 3.68 11.74
CA ASP A 70 8.79 3.20 12.72
C ASP A 70 7.66 2.43 12.05
N CYS A 71 7.11 2.98 10.97
CA CYS A 71 6.13 2.31 10.13
C CYS A 71 6.63 0.96 9.60
N LYS A 72 7.82 0.94 8.99
CA LYS A 72 8.44 -0.30 8.49
C LYS A 72 8.53 -1.37 9.58
N ARG A 73 9.07 -1.00 10.75
CA ARG A 73 9.23 -1.91 11.88
C ARG A 73 7.88 -2.48 12.33
N MET A 74 6.90 -1.62 12.60
CA MET A 74 5.62 -2.04 13.18
C MET A 74 4.78 -2.88 12.19
N LEU A 75 4.82 -2.54 10.89
CA LEU A 75 4.18 -3.37 9.85
C LEU A 75 4.85 -4.75 9.75
N LYS A 76 6.19 -4.81 9.84
CA LYS A 76 6.94 -6.08 9.81
C LYS A 76 6.72 -6.95 11.05
N GLU A 77 6.51 -6.31 12.20
CA GLU A 77 6.14 -6.99 13.46
C GLU A 77 4.67 -7.46 13.48
N GLY A 78 3.86 -7.03 12.52
CA GLY A 78 2.43 -7.37 12.45
C GLY A 78 1.54 -6.57 13.40
N ASP A 79 2.06 -5.51 14.04
CA ASP A 79 1.27 -4.61 14.89
C ASP A 79 0.50 -3.59 14.05
N PHE A 80 -0.45 -4.07 13.25
CA PHE A 80 -1.20 -3.22 12.33
C PHE A 80 -2.12 -2.25 13.07
N ALA A 81 -2.76 -2.69 14.16
CA ALA A 81 -3.64 -1.83 14.96
C ALA A 81 -2.87 -0.69 15.64
N GLY A 82 -1.73 -1.01 16.27
CA GLY A 82 -0.84 0.00 16.85
C GLY A 82 -0.26 0.93 15.79
N THR A 83 0.09 0.39 14.61
CA THR A 83 0.57 1.20 13.47
C THR A 83 -0.49 2.21 13.03
N ALA A 84 -1.72 1.76 12.74
CA ALA A 84 -2.79 2.64 12.29
C ALA A 84 -3.08 3.75 13.32
N GLN A 85 -3.07 3.41 14.63
CA GLN A 85 -3.26 4.37 15.70
C GLN A 85 -2.12 5.40 15.77
N LYS A 86 -0.87 4.94 15.83
CA LYS A 86 0.30 5.81 15.95
C LYS A 86 0.45 6.71 14.73
N MET A 87 0.35 6.14 13.53
CA MET A 87 0.45 6.89 12.28
C MET A 87 -0.73 7.84 12.10
N GLY A 88 -1.93 7.48 12.54
CA GLY A 88 -3.08 8.40 12.58
C GLY A 88 -2.85 9.62 13.47
N GLN A 89 -2.16 9.47 14.61
CA GLN A 89 -1.80 10.60 15.47
C GLN A 89 -0.75 11.50 14.81
N VAL A 90 0.24 10.93 14.13
CA VAL A 90 1.24 11.73 13.37
C VAL A 90 0.57 12.47 12.20
N ALA A 91 -0.29 11.78 11.45
CA ALA A 91 -0.98 12.34 10.28
C ALA A 91 -1.95 13.49 10.60
N SER A 92 -2.44 13.58 11.84
CA SER A 92 -3.37 14.62 12.33
C SER A 92 -2.75 15.57 13.35
N GLY A 93 -1.54 15.28 13.83
CA GLY A 93 -0.85 16.04 14.86
C GLY A 93 0.01 17.18 14.33
N GLY A 94 0.82 17.75 15.22
CA GLY A 94 1.87 18.70 14.85
C GLY A 94 3.03 17.99 14.16
N GLY A 95 3.57 18.60 13.10
CA GLY A 95 4.65 18.05 12.29
C GLY A 95 4.71 18.74 10.92
N THR A 96 5.76 18.44 10.18
CA THR A 96 5.95 18.80 8.77
C THR A 96 4.96 18.05 7.89
N ASP A 97 4.70 18.58 6.69
CA ASP A 97 3.77 17.92 5.77
C ASP A 97 4.33 16.59 5.24
N GLY A 98 5.65 16.47 5.11
CA GLY A 98 6.32 15.20 4.80
C GLY A 98 6.10 14.10 5.86
N GLU A 99 6.17 14.44 7.16
CA GLU A 99 5.85 13.47 8.23
C GLU A 99 4.39 13.02 8.15
N LYS A 100 3.46 13.95 7.91
CA LYS A 100 2.03 13.64 7.81
C LYS A 100 1.73 12.78 6.58
N ALA A 101 2.35 13.08 5.45
CA ALA A 101 2.17 12.34 4.21
C ALA A 101 2.66 10.89 4.34
N VAL A 102 3.89 10.70 4.84
CA VAL A 102 4.44 9.36 5.14
C VAL A 102 3.54 8.61 6.13
N ALA A 103 3.10 9.28 7.20
CA ALA A 103 2.22 8.67 8.19
C ALA A 103 0.85 8.26 7.61
N LYS A 104 0.26 9.05 6.69
CA LYS A 104 -0.99 8.67 6.02
C LYS A 104 -0.84 7.41 5.18
N VAL A 105 0.23 7.30 4.40
CA VAL A 105 0.54 6.08 3.62
C VAL A 105 0.65 4.87 4.54
N CYS A 106 1.42 4.99 5.62
CA CYS A 106 1.60 3.94 6.60
C CYS A 106 0.31 3.54 7.32
N LYS A 107 -0.55 4.52 7.63
CA LYS A 107 -1.87 4.26 8.19
C LYS A 107 -2.76 3.50 7.20
N ALA A 108 -2.77 3.88 5.93
CA ALA A 108 -3.54 3.19 4.89
C ALA A 108 -3.13 1.72 4.76
N ALA A 109 -1.82 1.44 4.73
CA ALA A 109 -1.28 0.08 4.71
C ALA A 109 -1.68 -0.73 5.94
N ALA A 110 -1.60 -0.13 7.13
CA ALA A 110 -2.00 -0.76 8.37
C ALA A 110 -3.52 -1.06 8.43
N GLU A 111 -4.36 -0.16 7.94
CA GLU A 111 -5.82 -0.37 7.84
C GLU A 111 -6.15 -1.47 6.82
N ALA A 112 -5.43 -1.52 5.70
CA ALA A 112 -5.56 -2.58 4.71
C ALA A 112 -5.17 -3.95 5.30
N ASN A 113 -4.02 -4.05 5.99
CA ASN A 113 -3.63 -5.30 6.67
C ASN A 113 -4.64 -5.74 7.74
N GLN A 114 -5.37 -4.80 8.36
CA GLN A 114 -6.46 -5.09 9.31
C GLN A 114 -7.81 -5.41 8.64
N ARG A 115 -7.87 -5.44 7.31
CA ARG A 115 -9.11 -5.65 6.54
C ARG A 115 -10.16 -4.56 6.74
N GLN A 116 -9.73 -3.37 7.13
CA GLN A 116 -10.60 -2.22 7.29
C GLN A 116 -10.75 -1.50 5.95
N TRP A 117 -11.21 -2.21 4.92
CA TRP A 117 -11.14 -1.78 3.51
C TRP A 117 -11.71 -0.39 3.22
N ARG A 118 -12.85 -0.05 3.84
CA ARG A 118 -13.45 1.28 3.69
C ARG A 118 -12.63 2.39 4.33
N GLN A 119 -12.00 2.12 5.48
CA GLN A 119 -11.14 3.07 6.18
C GLN A 119 -9.84 3.24 5.39
N ALA A 120 -9.22 2.12 5.01
CA ALA A 120 -8.03 2.10 4.16
C ALA A 120 -8.26 2.89 2.86
N SER A 121 -9.35 2.64 2.13
CA SER A 121 -9.69 3.39 0.91
C SER A 121 -9.89 4.89 1.15
N GLY A 122 -10.49 5.27 2.29
CA GLY A 122 -10.59 6.67 2.70
C GLY A 122 -9.22 7.30 2.95
N THR A 123 -8.37 6.64 3.73
CA THR A 123 -7.02 7.10 4.06
C THR A 123 -6.12 7.14 2.81
N VAL A 124 -6.25 6.20 1.86
CA VAL A 124 -5.56 6.22 0.56
C VAL A 124 -5.86 7.52 -0.19
N ARG A 125 -7.13 7.91 -0.31
CA ARG A 125 -7.53 9.15 -1.01
C ARG A 125 -6.96 10.40 -0.33
N GLU A 126 -6.88 10.40 1.00
CA GLU A 126 -6.23 11.49 1.74
C GLU A 126 -4.71 11.51 1.53
N ALA A 127 -4.08 10.33 1.43
CA ALA A 127 -2.65 10.21 1.18
C ALA A 127 -2.27 10.63 -0.25
N GLU A 128 -3.07 10.28 -1.25
CA GLU A 128 -2.87 10.69 -2.66
C GLU A 128 -2.85 12.22 -2.80
N GLN A 129 -3.73 12.92 -2.09
CA GLN A 129 -3.78 14.40 -2.07
C GLN A 129 -2.51 15.04 -1.47
N GLN A 130 -1.71 14.26 -0.74
CA GLN A 130 -0.48 14.71 -0.06
C GLN A 130 0.75 13.97 -0.56
N ALA A 131 0.64 13.21 -1.66
CA ALA A 131 1.74 12.41 -2.18
C ALA A 131 2.93 13.29 -2.62
N GLU A 132 2.65 14.54 -3.02
CA GLU A 132 3.68 15.52 -3.37
C GLU A 132 4.51 16.00 -2.18
N ASP A 133 4.00 15.87 -0.96
CA ASP A 133 4.71 16.25 0.27
C ASP A 133 5.68 15.17 0.73
N ILE A 134 5.61 13.95 0.17
CA ILE A 134 6.52 12.85 0.51
C ILE A 134 7.93 13.21 0.02
N PRO A 135 8.96 13.20 0.90
CA PRO A 135 10.32 13.51 0.49
C PRO A 135 10.80 12.62 -0.65
N ALA A 136 11.50 13.22 -1.63
CA ALA A 136 11.95 12.51 -2.83
C ALA A 136 12.70 11.19 -2.55
N PRO A 137 13.59 11.08 -1.54
CA PRO A 137 14.27 9.83 -1.23
C PRO A 137 13.34 8.69 -0.79
N MET A 138 12.18 9.01 -0.20
CA MET A 138 11.20 8.02 0.28
C MET A 138 10.07 7.75 -0.71
N ARG A 139 9.88 8.67 -1.67
CA ARG A 139 8.70 8.68 -2.55
C ARG A 139 8.46 7.37 -3.30
N PRO A 140 9.45 6.71 -3.91
CA PRO A 140 9.20 5.46 -4.64
C PRO A 140 8.59 4.37 -3.75
N ALA A 141 9.19 4.12 -2.58
CA ALA A 141 8.73 3.11 -1.63
C ALA A 141 7.36 3.45 -1.02
N MET A 142 7.13 4.73 -0.70
CA MET A 142 5.84 5.18 -0.16
C MET A 142 4.72 5.09 -1.20
N LEU A 143 4.99 5.46 -2.46
CA LEU A 143 4.00 5.34 -3.53
C LEU A 143 3.69 3.88 -3.85
N ARG A 144 4.69 2.98 -3.82
CA ARG A 144 4.43 1.55 -3.95
C ARG A 144 3.49 1.06 -2.86
N MET A 145 3.81 1.32 -1.58
CA MET A 145 2.96 0.91 -0.46
C MET A 145 1.55 1.51 -0.53
N LEU A 146 1.43 2.79 -0.94
CA LEU A 146 0.15 3.45 -1.15
C LEU A 146 -0.70 2.73 -2.20
N ASN A 147 -0.09 2.40 -3.35
CA ASN A 147 -0.80 1.73 -4.43
C ASN A 147 -1.09 0.26 -4.14
N GLU A 148 -0.25 -0.44 -3.38
CA GLU A 148 -0.55 -1.78 -2.86
C GLU A 148 -1.78 -1.76 -1.93
N SER A 149 -1.87 -0.73 -1.08
CA SER A 149 -3.01 -0.48 -0.21
C SER A 149 -4.28 -0.15 -0.99
N LYS A 150 -4.16 0.71 -2.01
CA LYS A 150 -5.24 1.07 -2.93
C LYS A 150 -5.76 -0.15 -3.67
N LEU A 151 -4.88 -0.94 -4.29
CA LEU A 151 -5.22 -2.15 -5.03
C LEU A 151 -5.97 -3.15 -4.14
N THR A 152 -5.43 -3.45 -2.96
CA THR A 152 -6.01 -4.41 -2.02
C THR A 152 -7.39 -3.95 -1.55
N ALA A 153 -7.53 -2.70 -1.11
CA ALA A 153 -8.81 -2.16 -0.66
C ALA A 153 -9.83 -2.07 -1.81
N ALA A 154 -9.41 -1.66 -3.00
CA ALA A 154 -10.28 -1.53 -4.17
C ALA A 154 -10.81 -2.90 -4.63
N LEU A 155 -9.95 -3.92 -4.72
CA LEU A 155 -10.36 -5.29 -5.05
C LEU A 155 -11.35 -5.84 -4.02
N ALA A 156 -11.05 -5.67 -2.73
CA ALA A 156 -11.93 -6.10 -1.65
C ALA A 156 -13.30 -5.39 -1.68
N LEU A 157 -13.36 -4.14 -2.14
CA LEU A 157 -14.59 -3.36 -2.25
C LEU A 157 -15.30 -3.48 -3.61
N GLY A 158 -14.68 -4.10 -4.62
CA GLY A 158 -15.20 -4.15 -5.99
C GLY A 158 -15.11 -2.82 -6.74
N ASP A 159 -14.18 -1.92 -6.34
CA ASP A 159 -13.94 -0.65 -7.03
C ASP A 159 -12.97 -0.87 -8.21
N ALA A 160 -13.54 -1.22 -9.37
CA ALA A 160 -12.77 -1.51 -10.58
C ALA A 160 -11.98 -0.31 -11.13
N GLY A 161 -12.43 0.93 -10.87
CA GLY A 161 -11.71 2.13 -11.31
C GLY A 161 -10.40 2.26 -10.54
N SER A 162 -10.52 2.30 -9.22
CA SER A 162 -9.35 2.43 -8.32
C SER A 162 -8.39 1.24 -8.44
N ALA A 163 -8.90 0.02 -8.64
CA ALA A 163 -8.06 -1.16 -8.80
C ALA A 163 -7.19 -1.10 -10.08
N LYS A 164 -7.77 -0.65 -11.21
CA LYS A 164 -7.04 -0.51 -12.48
C LYS A 164 -5.99 0.58 -12.43
N GLU A 165 -6.32 1.70 -11.79
CA GLU A 165 -5.39 2.81 -11.58
C GLU A 165 -4.20 2.35 -10.73
N ALA A 166 -4.46 1.74 -9.57
CA ALA A 166 -3.41 1.22 -8.69
C ALA A 166 -2.53 0.17 -9.39
N TRP A 167 -3.13 -0.71 -10.20
CA TRP A 167 -2.40 -1.70 -10.99
C TRP A 167 -1.45 -1.05 -12.01
N ALA A 168 -1.90 -0.01 -12.71
CA ALA A 168 -1.08 0.73 -13.67
C ALA A 168 0.10 1.44 -12.96
N ASP A 169 -0.19 2.15 -11.87
CA ASP A 169 0.83 2.89 -11.11
C ASP A 169 1.90 1.96 -10.51
N LEU A 170 1.49 0.78 -10.01
CA LEU A 170 2.45 -0.23 -9.56
C LEU A 170 3.30 -0.80 -10.70
N GLY A 171 2.74 -0.87 -11.92
CA GLY A 171 3.48 -1.21 -13.13
C GLY A 171 4.60 -0.22 -13.43
N GLU A 172 4.34 1.08 -13.29
CA GLU A 172 5.35 2.14 -13.46
C GLU A 172 6.44 2.10 -12.38
N LEU A 173 6.10 1.62 -11.18
CA LEU A 173 7.02 1.45 -10.05
C LEU A 173 7.78 0.12 -10.07
N GLY A 174 7.81 -0.60 -11.19
CA GLY A 174 8.59 -1.84 -11.36
C GLY A 174 7.77 -3.13 -11.22
N GLY A 175 6.45 -3.04 -11.20
CA GLY A 175 5.53 -4.17 -11.20
C GLY A 175 5.17 -4.69 -9.80
N ILE A 176 4.34 -5.74 -9.80
CA ILE A 176 3.77 -6.35 -8.60
C ILE A 176 4.31 -7.80 -8.47
N PRO A 177 4.83 -8.20 -7.29
CA PRO A 177 5.19 -9.59 -7.03
C PRO A 177 4.00 -10.53 -7.24
N LYS A 178 4.22 -11.68 -7.88
CA LYS A 178 3.13 -12.61 -8.22
C LYS A 178 2.40 -13.12 -6.97
N GLU A 179 3.13 -13.32 -5.89
CA GLU A 179 2.62 -13.75 -4.59
C GLU A 179 1.66 -12.71 -4.02
N PHE A 180 2.08 -11.43 -4.04
CA PHE A 180 1.22 -10.32 -3.60
C PHE A 180 -0.07 -10.25 -4.44
N LEU A 181 0.05 -10.36 -5.77
CA LEU A 181 -1.10 -10.31 -6.66
C LEU A 181 -2.07 -11.46 -6.41
N GLY A 182 -1.56 -12.68 -6.22
CA GLY A 182 -2.40 -13.83 -5.92
C GLY A 182 -3.19 -13.66 -4.63
N ASP A 183 -2.53 -13.17 -3.58
CA ASP A 183 -3.17 -12.89 -2.32
C ASP A 183 -4.20 -11.75 -2.44
N ALA A 184 -3.86 -10.65 -3.13
CA ALA A 184 -4.77 -9.51 -3.34
C ALA A 184 -6.01 -9.92 -4.16
N CYS A 185 -5.82 -10.70 -5.22
CA CYS A 185 -6.91 -11.22 -6.05
C CYS A 185 -7.79 -12.23 -5.30
N SER A 186 -7.25 -12.96 -4.32
CA SER A 186 -8.05 -13.85 -3.48
C SER A 186 -9.07 -13.10 -2.60
N LEU A 187 -8.85 -11.80 -2.38
CA LEU A 187 -9.76 -10.90 -1.66
C LEU A 187 -10.78 -10.21 -2.58
N ALA A 188 -10.66 -10.35 -3.91
CA ALA A 188 -11.51 -9.64 -4.85
C ALA A 188 -12.98 -10.03 -4.67
N SER A 189 -13.84 -9.05 -4.43
CA SER A 189 -15.29 -9.27 -4.36
C SER A 189 -15.88 -9.75 -5.69
N ASP A 190 -15.25 -9.35 -6.80
CA ASP A 190 -15.54 -9.82 -8.15
C ASP A 190 -14.21 -10.03 -8.91
N PRO A 191 -13.88 -11.26 -9.33
CA PRO A 191 -12.68 -11.54 -10.12
C PRO A 191 -12.60 -10.79 -11.45
N ALA A 192 -13.73 -10.28 -11.98
CA ALA A 192 -13.75 -9.46 -13.19
C ALA A 192 -13.30 -8.00 -12.96
N THR A 193 -13.09 -7.59 -11.69
CA THR A 193 -12.58 -6.26 -11.32
C THR A 193 -11.22 -5.98 -11.97
N LEU A 194 -10.35 -6.99 -12.03
CA LEU A 194 -9.09 -6.99 -12.76
C LEU A 194 -8.93 -8.29 -13.58
N PRO A 195 -8.70 -8.22 -14.90
CA PRO A 195 -8.47 -9.41 -15.74
C PRO A 195 -7.39 -10.35 -15.21
N GLU A 196 -6.37 -9.79 -14.58
CA GLU A 196 -5.22 -10.49 -14.01
C GLU A 196 -5.66 -11.41 -12.87
N CYS A 197 -6.68 -11.02 -12.09
CA CYS A 197 -7.25 -11.86 -11.05
C CYS A 197 -7.98 -13.10 -11.58
N ALA A 198 -8.55 -13.03 -12.79
CA ALA A 198 -9.15 -14.20 -13.44
C ALA A 198 -8.09 -15.24 -13.85
N THR A 199 -6.89 -14.80 -14.24
CA THR A 199 -5.79 -15.70 -14.63
C THR A 199 -5.15 -16.41 -13.43
N VAL A 200 -5.13 -15.78 -12.26
CA VAL A 200 -4.55 -16.36 -11.04
C VAL A 200 -5.52 -17.32 -10.34
N THR A 201 -6.83 -17.10 -10.47
CA THR A 201 -7.87 -17.93 -9.84
C THR A 201 -8.28 -19.14 -10.68
N SER A 202 -7.87 -19.17 -11.95
CA SER A 202 -8.13 -20.34 -12.80
C SER A 202 -7.29 -21.51 -12.30
N PRO A 203 -7.89 -22.64 -11.85
CA PRO A 203 -7.12 -23.83 -11.58
C PRO A 203 -6.33 -24.19 -12.85
N PRO A 204 -5.12 -24.76 -12.74
CA PRO A 204 -4.47 -25.31 -13.91
C PRO A 204 -5.50 -26.19 -14.59
N THR A 205 -5.73 -25.95 -15.88
CA THR A 205 -6.56 -26.86 -16.68
C THR A 205 -5.81 -28.18 -16.70
N THR A 206 -6.05 -29.01 -15.68
CA THR A 206 -5.79 -30.43 -15.79
C THR A 206 -6.70 -30.85 -16.92
N THR A 207 -6.11 -31.10 -18.08
CA THR A 207 -6.70 -31.97 -19.08
C THR A 207 -6.95 -33.30 -18.36
N GLU A 208 -8.13 -33.40 -17.74
CA GLU A 208 -8.66 -34.62 -17.17
C GLU A 208 -9.03 -35.50 -18.36
N SER A 209 -8.03 -36.19 -18.90
CA SER A 209 -8.28 -37.43 -19.63
C SER A 209 -8.63 -38.47 -18.58
N SER A 210 -9.93 -38.73 -18.43
CA SER A 210 -10.45 -39.90 -17.72
C SER A 210 -11.68 -40.42 -18.48
N PRO A 211 -12.02 -41.71 -18.37
CA PRO A 211 -11.19 -42.88 -18.66
C PRO A 211 -11.94 -43.77 -19.68
N ASP A 212 -11.27 -44.26 -20.73
CA ASP A 212 -11.83 -45.35 -21.53
C ASP A 212 -10.86 -46.53 -21.56
N GLY A 213 -11.36 -47.66 -21.07
CA GLY A 213 -10.63 -48.90 -20.98
C GLY A 213 -10.42 -49.49 -22.37
N GLY A 214 -9.20 -49.90 -22.66
CA GLY A 214 -8.90 -50.66 -23.86
C GLY A 214 -7.45 -51.08 -23.91
N SER A 215 -7.19 -52.36 -23.60
CA SER A 215 -5.93 -53.03 -23.90
C SER A 215 -5.56 -52.87 -25.39
N PRO A 216 -4.26 -52.78 -25.73
CA PRO A 216 -3.82 -52.52 -27.10
C PRO A 216 -3.87 -53.81 -27.94
N SER A 217 -4.37 -53.70 -29.17
CA SER A 217 -4.19 -54.70 -30.22
C SER A 217 -4.21 -54.00 -31.58
N GLY A 218 -3.17 -54.28 -32.38
CA GLY A 218 -3.02 -53.91 -33.80
C GLY A 218 -2.48 -52.49 -34.01
N GLU A 219 -1.26 -52.33 -34.55
CA GLU A 219 -0.97 -52.27 -36.01
C GLU A 219 -1.43 -50.89 -36.55
N GLU A 220 -0.64 -50.00 -37.18
CA GLU A 220 0.57 -50.11 -38.02
C GLU A 220 1.26 -48.73 -38.06
N SER A 221 2.59 -48.68 -38.21
CA SER A 221 3.30 -47.47 -38.69
C SER A 221 3.19 -47.39 -40.22
N PRO A 222 3.29 -46.18 -40.83
CA PRO A 222 4.61 -45.79 -41.33
C PRO A 222 4.94 -44.28 -41.30
N THR A 223 6.18 -43.99 -40.89
CA THR A 223 7.20 -43.08 -41.47
C THR A 223 6.82 -41.71 -42.07
N ASN A 224 7.47 -40.66 -41.56
CA ASN A 224 8.44 -39.77 -42.27
C ASN A 224 8.98 -38.77 -41.23
N ASP A 225 10.27 -38.87 -40.87
CA ASP A 225 11.39 -38.02 -41.37
C ASP A 225 11.30 -36.59 -40.82
N GLU A 226 12.03 -36.28 -39.75
CA GLU A 226 13.45 -35.87 -39.72
C GLU A 226 13.64 -34.35 -39.91
N HIS A 227 14.17 -33.75 -38.83
CA HIS A 227 15.17 -32.68 -38.82
C HIS A 227 14.93 -31.44 -39.69
N SER A 228 14.58 -30.34 -39.02
CA SER A 228 15.27 -29.09 -39.30
C SER A 228 15.51 -28.33 -38.00
N SER A 229 16.77 -28.35 -37.59
CA SER A 229 17.35 -27.47 -36.58
C SER A 229 17.23 -26.02 -37.05
N GLU A 230 16.63 -25.15 -36.25
CA GLU A 230 16.89 -23.71 -36.35
C GLU A 230 17.48 -23.25 -35.01
N GLU A 231 18.65 -22.63 -35.13
CA GLU A 231 19.53 -22.17 -34.06
C GLU A 231 18.94 -20.98 -33.29
N PRO A 232 19.41 -20.71 -32.05
CA PRO A 232 19.01 -19.53 -31.30
C PRO A 232 19.66 -18.28 -31.90
N VAL A 233 18.87 -17.27 -32.23
CA VAL A 233 19.37 -15.94 -32.59
C VAL A 233 19.77 -15.21 -31.31
N GLU A 234 21.06 -14.92 -31.15
CA GLU A 234 21.60 -14.07 -30.07
C GLU A 234 21.11 -12.62 -30.18
N PRO A 235 21.01 -11.90 -29.04
CA PRO A 235 20.57 -10.52 -29.00
C PRO A 235 21.64 -9.57 -29.56
N THR A 236 21.23 -8.68 -30.46
CA THR A 236 22.08 -7.59 -30.96
C THR A 236 22.12 -6.46 -29.93
N GLU A 237 23.31 -6.15 -29.41
CA GLU A 237 23.63 -4.92 -28.69
C GLU A 237 23.30 -3.67 -29.54
N PRO A 238 22.55 -2.68 -29.03
CA PRO A 238 22.57 -1.34 -29.61
C PRO A 238 23.80 -0.57 -29.11
N GLU A 239 24.63 -0.12 -30.06
CA GLU A 239 25.76 0.78 -29.85
C GLU A 239 25.36 2.11 -29.17
N PRO A 240 26.29 2.74 -28.42
CA PRO A 240 26.07 4.06 -27.82
C PRO A 240 26.09 5.17 -28.90
N GLY A 241 24.97 5.88 -29.02
CA GLY A 241 24.87 7.10 -29.81
C GLY A 241 25.66 8.27 -29.19
N PRO A 242 26.08 9.25 -30.00
CA PRO A 242 27.13 10.19 -29.67
C PRO A 242 26.74 11.22 -28.60
N THR A 243 27.70 11.49 -27.72
CA THR A 243 27.80 12.67 -26.87
C THR A 243 27.69 13.94 -27.70
N ASP A 244 26.59 14.68 -27.56
CA ASP A 244 26.50 16.06 -28.02
C ASP A 244 26.77 16.99 -26.84
N THR A 245 27.88 17.71 -26.98
CA THR A 245 28.40 18.68 -26.03
C THR A 245 27.96 20.04 -26.55
N GLY A 246 27.04 20.70 -25.85
CA GLY A 246 26.48 21.97 -26.32
C GLY A 246 25.91 22.85 -25.21
N ASP A 247 26.78 23.47 -24.43
CA ASP A 247 26.55 24.74 -23.73
C ASP A 247 27.75 25.66 -24.11
N PRO A 248 27.67 27.00 -24.13
CA PRO A 248 26.60 27.86 -23.64
C PRO A 248 26.14 28.95 -24.63
N ALA A 249 25.03 29.61 -24.31
CA ALA A 249 24.74 30.94 -24.83
C ALA A 249 24.24 31.85 -23.69
N GLU A 250 25.16 32.63 -23.14
CA GLU A 250 24.82 33.89 -22.47
C GLU A 250 24.39 34.92 -23.53
N THR A 251 23.26 35.59 -23.32
CA THR A 251 23.11 37.00 -23.71
C THR A 251 22.32 37.76 -22.66
N SER A 252 22.92 38.88 -22.29
CA SER A 252 22.63 39.85 -21.25
C SER A 252 21.29 40.59 -21.36
N GLY A 253 20.85 41.16 -20.23
CA GLY A 253 19.84 42.21 -20.19
C GLY A 253 19.37 42.58 -18.78
N GLU A 254 20.24 43.27 -18.02
CA GLU A 254 19.91 44.04 -16.81
C GLU A 254 18.83 45.10 -17.05
N ASP A 255 17.93 45.26 -16.07
CA ASP A 255 17.52 46.52 -15.40
C ASP A 255 16.33 46.13 -14.50
N GLY A 256 16.34 46.21 -13.17
CA GLY A 256 16.71 47.37 -12.36
C GLY A 256 15.46 47.80 -11.59
N SER A 257 15.55 47.78 -10.25
CA SER A 257 14.72 48.51 -9.25
C SER A 257 14.07 47.64 -8.15
N THR A 258 14.79 47.46 -7.04
CA THR A 258 14.27 47.71 -5.68
C THR A 258 14.97 49.00 -5.19
N PRO A 259 14.47 49.77 -4.18
CA PRO A 259 13.58 49.39 -3.09
C PRO A 259 12.45 50.40 -2.78
N GLN A 260 11.48 50.01 -1.95
CA GLN A 260 10.85 50.99 -1.05
C GLN A 260 10.49 50.33 0.29
N GLU A 261 11.30 50.66 1.29
CA GLU A 261 10.93 50.64 2.70
C GLU A 261 9.90 51.76 2.94
N ASP A 262 8.85 51.49 3.70
CA ASP A 262 8.10 52.53 4.41
C ASP A 262 7.70 52.00 5.80
N ASP A 263 7.72 52.92 6.75
CA ASP A 263 8.18 52.76 8.11
C ASP A 263 7.05 53.17 9.08
N GLY A 264 6.47 52.20 9.80
CA GLY A 264 5.79 52.34 11.12
C GLY A 264 4.44 53.09 11.23
N PRO A 265 3.82 53.17 12.44
CA PRO A 265 4.14 52.57 13.75
C PRO A 265 2.99 51.72 14.39
N ALA A 266 3.29 51.14 15.58
CA ALA A 266 2.57 50.09 16.34
C ALA A 266 1.40 50.56 17.27
N PRO A 267 1.04 49.80 18.32
CA PRO A 267 -0.13 48.93 18.49
C PRO A 267 -1.33 49.60 19.24
N ALA A 268 -2.45 48.88 19.38
CA ALA A 268 -3.49 49.23 20.36
C ALA A 268 -3.95 47.99 21.14
N GLU A 269 -3.74 48.04 22.45
CA GLU A 269 -4.47 47.23 23.43
C GLU A 269 -5.88 47.84 23.64
N SER A 270 -6.89 46.99 23.72
CA SER A 270 -8.15 47.17 24.48
C SER A 270 -8.88 45.84 24.58
#